data_AF-A0A4Y2BR83-F1
#
_entry.id   AF-A0A4Y2BR83-F1
#
_cell.length_a   1.000
_cell.length_b   1.000
_cell.length_c   1.000
_cell.angle_alpha   90.00
_cell.angle_beta   90.00
_cell.angle_gamma   90.00
#
_symmetry.space_group_name_H-M   'P 1'
#
loop_
_entity.id
_entity.type
_entity.pdbx_description
1 polymer ?
#
loop_
_entity_poly.entity_id
_entity_poly.type
_entity_poly.pdbx_seq_one_letter_code
_entity_poly.pdbx_strand_id
1 'polypeptide(L)'
;MGSHVSPRDMFSDSKFFVMSIPNSFHNVSPFLVSKLISSTVGEVKDIKKLRSGDLLIQTATSLQSSTLATLTQLGTLPITTSLHKGLNFSRGVISQKELLSHSEMELVENFAAQKVCAARRINIRRDGKLLPTQHVVLTFSTPQLPKSIKAGYLNCNVRLYVPHPLRCFKCQKYGHSQLACRGTTPTCAKCASTDHETTTCEANSLKCVNCDGAHPA
;
A
#
# COMPACT_ATOMS: atom_id res chain seq x y z
N MET A 1 -13.01 7.85 26.54
CA MET A 1 -12.32 9.03 25.98
C MET A 1 -11.40 8.55 24.88
N GLY A 2 -11.92 8.43 23.66
CA GLY A 2 -11.14 7.99 22.50
C GLY A 2 -10.21 9.11 22.10
N SER A 3 -8.90 8.88 22.20
CA SER A 3 -7.90 9.77 21.62
C SER A 3 -8.03 9.70 20.10
N HIS A 4 -8.82 10.62 19.55
CA HIS A 4 -8.82 10.94 18.14
C HIS A 4 -7.38 11.29 17.77
N VAL A 5 -6.69 10.41 17.04
CA VAL A 5 -5.36 10.72 16.52
C VAL A 5 -5.55 11.89 15.57
N SER A 6 -5.05 13.06 15.95
CA SER A 6 -5.21 14.26 15.14
C SER A 6 -4.42 14.07 13.83
N PRO A 7 -4.87 14.62 12.69
CA PRO A 7 -4.10 14.58 11.45
C PRO A 7 -2.64 15.04 11.66
N ARG A 8 -2.42 15.99 12.57
CA ARG A 8 -1.08 16.48 13.00
C ARG A 8 -0.18 15.40 13.61
N ASP A 9 -0.72 14.45 14.38
CA ASP A 9 0.04 13.36 14.98
C ASP A 9 0.48 12.31 13.95
N MET A 10 -0.16 12.29 12.78
CA MET A 10 0.18 11.38 11.69
C MET A 10 1.43 11.83 10.92
N PHE A 11 1.80 13.11 10.99
CA PHE A 11 2.91 13.70 10.24
C PHE A 11 4.25 13.63 10.96
N SER A 12 4.30 13.66 12.30
CA SER A 12 5.57 13.74 13.05
C SER A 12 6.40 12.43 12.98
N ASP A 13 5.73 11.28 12.89
CA ASP A 13 6.37 9.95 12.82
C ASP A 13 6.53 9.42 11.38
N SER A 14 5.95 10.11 10.39
CA SER A 14 6.02 9.70 8.98
C SER A 14 7.43 9.87 8.43
N LYS A 15 7.89 8.93 7.59
CA LYS A 15 9.25 8.92 7.04
C LYS A 15 9.34 9.24 5.57
N PHE A 16 8.25 9.08 4.82
CA PHE A 16 8.26 9.17 3.36
C PHE A 16 7.27 10.23 2.88
N PHE A 17 7.78 11.25 2.20
CA PHE A 17 7.00 12.35 1.66
C PHE A 17 7.12 12.39 0.14
N VAL A 18 6.06 12.82 -0.53
CA VAL A 18 6.07 13.17 -1.96
C VAL A 18 6.00 14.68 -2.05
N MET A 19 6.99 15.28 -2.70
CA MET A 19 7.05 16.69 -3.03
C MET A 19 6.77 16.88 -4.52
N SER A 20 5.80 17.74 -4.81
CA SER A 20 5.33 18.05 -6.16
C SER A 20 5.41 19.55 -6.42
N ILE A 21 5.59 19.92 -7.69
CA ILE A 21 5.47 21.31 -8.16
C ILE A 21 4.54 21.33 -9.38
N PRO A 22 3.90 22.48 -9.72
CA PRO A 22 2.94 22.54 -10.81
C PRO A 22 3.44 22.00 -12.16
N ASN A 23 4.72 22.22 -12.47
CA ASN A 23 5.33 21.84 -13.75
C ASN A 23 6.32 20.66 -13.65
N SER A 24 6.28 19.88 -12.56
CA SER A 24 7.22 18.78 -12.22
C SER A 24 8.70 19.19 -12.09
N PHE A 25 9.51 18.33 -11.46
CA PHE A 25 10.97 18.52 -11.39
C PHE A 25 11.71 18.01 -12.65
N HIS A 26 11.05 17.93 -13.81
CA HIS A 26 11.71 17.52 -15.07
C HIS A 26 12.74 18.51 -15.58
N ASN A 27 12.42 19.80 -15.50
CA ASN A 27 13.24 20.87 -16.06
C ASN A 27 13.89 21.74 -14.98
N VAL A 28 13.88 21.28 -13.72
CA VAL A 28 14.51 21.98 -12.59
C VAL A 28 15.86 21.35 -12.32
N SER A 29 16.89 22.18 -12.14
CA SER A 29 18.25 21.70 -11.86
C SER A 29 18.29 20.84 -10.59
N PRO A 30 18.77 19.58 -10.66
CA PRO A 30 18.82 18.70 -9.50
C PRO A 30 19.75 19.24 -8.41
N PHE A 31 20.82 19.96 -8.78
CA PHE A 31 21.73 20.59 -7.83
C PHE A 31 21.07 21.75 -7.07
N LEU A 32 20.26 22.55 -7.76
CA LEU A 32 19.50 23.63 -7.13
C LEU A 32 18.51 23.06 -6.11
N VAL A 33 17.74 22.05 -6.51
CA VAL A 33 16.76 21.40 -5.64
C VAL A 33 17.43 20.78 -4.42
N SER A 34 18.54 20.07 -4.62
CA SER A 34 19.30 19.48 -3.51
C SER A 34 19.77 20.54 -2.52
N LYS A 35 20.35 21.65 -2.98
CA LYS A 35 20.80 22.75 -2.11
C LYS A 35 19.64 23.38 -1.35
N LEU A 36 18.51 23.62 -2.02
CA LEU A 36 17.33 24.20 -1.38
C LEU A 36 16.78 23.26 -0.31
N ILE A 37 16.64 21.97 -0.60
CA ILE A 37 16.17 20.98 0.39
C ILE A 37 17.13 20.91 1.58
N SER A 38 18.45 20.80 1.36
CA SER A 38 19.43 20.80 2.44
C SER A 38 19.38 22.09 3.27
N SER A 39 19.13 23.26 2.65
CA SER A 39 19.04 24.53 3.37
C SER A 39 17.74 24.70 4.18
N THR A 40 16.62 24.15 3.71
CA THR A 40 15.29 24.35 4.31
C THR A 40 14.92 23.22 5.27
N VAL A 41 15.26 21.99 4.93
CA VAL A 41 14.90 20.76 5.66
C VAL A 41 16.11 20.16 6.37
N GLY A 42 17.33 20.41 5.89
CA GLY A 42 18.55 19.74 6.36
C GLY A 42 18.89 18.49 5.54
N GLU A 43 19.93 17.78 5.95
CA GLU A 43 20.39 16.54 5.32
C GLU A 43 19.37 15.40 5.57
N VAL A 44 18.61 15.06 4.54
CA VAL A 44 17.63 13.97 4.55
C VAL A 44 18.29 12.62 4.23
N LYS A 45 17.59 11.52 4.49
CA LYS A 45 18.16 10.18 4.30
C LYS A 45 18.28 9.79 2.83
N ASP A 46 17.28 10.13 2.03
CA ASP A 46 17.27 9.82 0.59
C ASP A 46 16.33 10.77 -0.16
N ILE A 47 16.65 11.06 -1.42
CA ILE A 47 15.82 11.81 -2.35
C ILE A 47 15.81 11.07 -3.68
N LYS A 48 14.62 10.67 -4.13
CA LYS A 48 14.45 9.93 -5.38
C LYS A 48 13.39 10.57 -6.26
N LYS A 49 13.72 10.80 -7.53
CA LYS A 49 12.74 11.23 -8.52
C LYS A 49 11.82 10.09 -8.93
N LEU A 50 10.52 10.32 -8.88
CA LEU A 50 9.48 9.40 -9.30
C LEU A 50 9.24 9.50 -10.81
N ARG A 51 8.57 8.48 -11.38
CA ARG A 51 8.18 8.48 -12.81
C ARG A 51 7.22 9.61 -13.17
N SER A 52 6.46 10.12 -12.20
CA SER A 52 5.60 11.29 -12.35
C SER A 52 6.39 12.60 -12.50
N GLY A 53 7.68 12.61 -12.17
CA GLY A 53 8.49 13.81 -12.08
C GLY A 53 8.51 14.46 -10.70
N ASP A 54 7.76 13.92 -9.74
CA ASP A 54 7.78 14.33 -8.32
C ASP A 54 9.02 13.78 -7.60
N LEU A 55 9.28 14.28 -6.39
CA LEU A 55 10.36 13.79 -5.53
C LEU A 55 9.80 13.00 -4.35
N LEU A 56 10.28 11.78 -4.17
CA LEU A 56 10.16 11.02 -2.94
C LEU A 56 11.30 11.43 -2.01
N ILE A 57 10.96 11.89 -0.82
CA ILE A 57 11.92 12.32 0.21
C ILE A 57 11.77 11.40 1.41
N GLN A 58 12.87 10.79 1.83
CA GLN A 58 12.94 10.02 3.07
C GLN A 58 13.58 10.85 4.18
N THR A 59 12.84 11.11 5.25
CA THR A 59 13.34 11.85 6.41
C THR A 59 14.13 10.96 7.36
N ALA A 60 15.07 11.56 8.06
CA ALA A 60 15.84 10.94 9.14
C ALA A 60 15.28 11.29 10.52
N THR A 61 14.69 12.49 10.68
CA THR A 61 14.21 13.01 11.97
C THR A 61 12.77 13.49 11.91
N SER A 62 12.09 13.53 13.06
CA SER A 62 10.71 14.03 13.18
C SER A 62 10.61 15.54 12.88
N LEU A 63 11.68 16.31 13.14
CA LEU A 63 11.76 17.72 12.79
C LEU A 63 11.68 17.91 11.27
N GLN A 64 12.42 17.12 10.50
CA GLN A 64 12.35 17.14 9.03
C GLN A 64 10.95 16.81 8.52
N SER A 65 10.31 15.79 9.09
CA SER A 65 8.94 15.41 8.75
C SER A 65 7.94 16.52 9.04
N SER A 66 8.10 17.21 10.17
CA SER A 66 7.25 18.33 10.57
C SER A 66 7.44 19.52 9.63
N THR A 67 8.69 19.88 9.32
CA THR A 67 9.02 20.94 8.35
C THR A 67 8.40 20.64 7.00
N LEU A 68 8.63 19.43 6.45
CA LEU A 68 8.07 19.02 5.16
C LEU A 68 6.54 19.05 5.15
N ALA A 69 5.88 18.64 6.23
CA ALA A 69 4.41 18.64 6.31
C ALA A 69 3.80 20.05 6.19
N THR A 70 4.54 21.08 6.61
CA THR A 70 4.11 22.48 6.54
C THR A 70 4.69 23.26 5.36
N LEU A 71 5.63 22.69 4.62
CA LEU A 71 6.39 23.40 3.60
C LEU A 71 5.53 23.62 2.34
N THR A 72 5.33 24.89 1.97
CA THR A 72 4.53 25.30 0.80
C THR A 72 5.37 25.94 -0.31
N GLN A 73 6.62 26.31 -0.01
CA GLN A 73 7.55 26.89 -0.97
C GLN A 73 8.97 26.34 -0.77
N LEU A 74 9.71 26.22 -1.86
CA LEU A 74 11.12 25.84 -1.87
C LEU A 74 11.91 26.86 -2.69
N GLY A 75 12.51 27.84 -2.02
CA GLY A 75 13.02 29.04 -2.69
C GLY A 75 11.86 29.84 -3.31
N THR A 76 11.92 30.10 -4.62
CA THR A 76 10.82 30.75 -5.36
C THR A 76 9.81 29.76 -5.94
N LEU A 77 10.02 28.45 -5.78
CA LEU A 77 9.16 27.43 -6.35
C LEU A 77 7.97 27.15 -5.41
N PRO A 78 6.71 27.30 -5.85
CA PRO A 78 5.58 26.80 -5.11
C PRO A 78 5.60 25.27 -5.12
N ILE A 79 5.48 24.66 -3.95
CA ILE A 79 5.49 23.20 -3.79
C ILE A 79 4.22 22.71 -3.09
N THR A 80 3.96 21.42 -3.21
CA THR A 80 3.00 20.69 -2.38
C THR A 80 3.67 19.45 -1.84
N THR A 81 3.53 19.22 -0.54
CA THR A 81 4.03 18.03 0.14
C THR A 81 2.88 17.14 0.59
N SER A 82 3.05 15.84 0.48
CA SER A 82 2.06 14.86 0.95
C SER A 82 2.75 13.59 1.44
N LEU A 83 2.06 12.80 2.26
CA LEU A 83 2.60 11.51 2.70
C LEU A 83 2.59 10.50 1.55
N HIS A 84 3.65 9.71 1.43
CA HIS A 84 3.66 8.60 0.49
C HIS A 84 2.62 7.54 0.93
N LYS A 85 1.67 7.26 0.04
CA LYS A 85 0.46 6.45 0.33
C LYS A 85 0.73 5.01 0.76
N GLY A 86 1.93 4.48 0.47
CA GLY A 86 2.27 3.08 0.79
C GLY A 86 3.52 2.86 1.62
N LEU A 87 4.47 3.81 1.64
CA LEU A 87 5.79 3.57 2.26
C LEU A 87 5.80 3.92 3.75
N ASN A 88 4.82 4.70 4.21
CA ASN A 88 4.61 4.97 5.62
C ASN A 88 3.81 3.88 6.34
N PHE A 89 3.39 2.84 5.62
CA PHE A 89 2.54 1.80 6.15
C PHE A 89 3.17 0.43 5.97
N SER A 90 2.93 -0.44 6.93
CA SER A 90 3.26 -1.86 6.84
C SER A 90 2.03 -2.68 7.15
N ARG A 91 1.97 -3.92 6.63
CA ARG A 91 0.83 -4.81 6.83
C ARG A 91 1.29 -6.14 7.36
N GLY A 92 0.63 -6.61 8.42
CA GLY A 92 0.92 -7.89 9.02
C GLY A 92 -0.34 -8.67 9.32
N VAL A 93 -0.20 -9.99 9.48
CA VAL A 93 -1.26 -10.91 9.84
C VAL A 93 -1.03 -11.40 11.25
N ILE A 94 -2.04 -11.25 12.10
CA ILE A 94 -2.14 -11.97 13.38
C ILE A 94 -3.16 -13.09 13.24
N SER A 95 -2.98 -14.16 14.01
CA SER A 95 -3.78 -15.39 13.90
C SER A 95 -4.23 -15.86 15.29
N GLN A 96 -5.27 -15.25 15.84
CA GLN A 96 -5.74 -15.51 17.22
C GLN A 96 -7.22 -15.87 17.21
N LYS A 97 -7.58 -16.97 17.87
CA LYS A 97 -8.97 -17.47 17.91
C LYS A 97 -9.85 -16.61 18.81
N GLU A 98 -9.26 -16.06 19.87
CA GLU A 98 -9.85 -15.18 20.87
C GLU A 98 -10.37 -13.89 20.23
N LEU A 99 -9.77 -13.47 19.10
CA LEU A 99 -10.17 -12.27 18.37
C LEU A 99 -11.22 -12.56 17.29
N LEU A 100 -11.77 -13.78 17.18
CA LEU A 100 -12.70 -14.14 16.11
C LEU A 100 -14.02 -13.38 16.18
N SER A 101 -14.53 -13.14 17.40
CA SER A 101 -15.79 -12.42 17.66
C SER A 101 -15.68 -10.91 17.54
N HIS A 102 -14.47 -10.36 17.48
CA HIS A 102 -14.25 -8.91 17.54
C HIS A 102 -14.40 -8.30 16.15
N SER A 103 -15.01 -7.11 16.10
CA SER A 103 -15.17 -6.38 14.83
C SER A 103 -13.86 -5.74 14.38
N GLU A 104 -13.72 -5.43 13.09
CA GLU A 104 -12.53 -4.74 12.58
C GLU A 104 -12.34 -3.36 13.21
N MET A 105 -13.44 -2.64 13.49
CA MET A 105 -13.41 -1.34 14.15
C MET A 105 -12.87 -1.46 15.59
N GLU A 106 -13.40 -2.40 16.35
CA GLU A 106 -12.95 -2.67 17.73
C GLU A 106 -11.47 -3.06 17.78
N LEU A 107 -11.00 -3.86 16.81
CA LEU A 107 -9.57 -4.20 16.73
C LEU A 107 -8.71 -2.96 16.43
N VAL A 108 -9.15 -2.06 15.55
CA VAL A 108 -8.43 -0.80 15.29
C VAL A 108 -8.36 0.06 16.55
N GLU A 109 -9.48 0.21 17.25
CA GLU A 109 -9.53 1.00 18.49
C GLU A 109 -8.60 0.44 19.57
N ASN A 110 -8.67 -0.86 19.85
CA ASN A 110 -7.84 -1.50 20.88
C ASN A 110 -6.35 -1.55 20.52
N PHE A 111 -6.01 -1.54 19.23
CA PHE A 111 -4.61 -1.53 18.77
C PHE A 111 -4.08 -0.15 18.35
N ALA A 112 -4.88 0.92 18.47
CA ALA A 112 -4.50 2.26 18.02
C ALA A 112 -3.21 2.77 18.68
N ALA A 113 -3.04 2.53 19.99
CA ALA A 113 -1.83 2.89 20.74
C ALA A 113 -0.56 2.17 20.22
N GLN A 114 -0.74 1.01 19.58
CA GLN A 114 0.32 0.24 18.92
C GLN A 114 0.41 0.55 17.41
N LYS A 115 -0.08 1.74 17.01
CA LYS A 115 0.01 2.31 15.66
C LYS A 115 -0.75 1.53 14.59
N VAL A 116 -1.78 0.76 14.95
CA VAL A 116 -2.70 0.16 13.98
C VAL A 116 -3.73 1.21 13.52
N CYS A 117 -3.89 1.37 12.22
CA CYS A 117 -4.82 2.34 11.62
C CYS A 117 -5.92 1.69 10.76
N ALA A 118 -5.79 0.40 10.44
CA ALA A 118 -6.85 -0.37 9.78
C ALA A 118 -6.71 -1.86 10.12
N ALA A 119 -7.83 -2.56 10.17
CA ALA A 119 -7.90 -4.01 10.31
C ALA A 119 -8.79 -4.58 9.20
N ARG A 120 -8.45 -5.77 8.71
CA ARG A 120 -9.28 -6.52 7.76
C ARG A 120 -9.22 -8.01 8.07
N ARG A 121 -10.37 -8.62 8.35
CA ARG A 121 -10.50 -10.05 8.58
C ARG A 121 -10.39 -10.80 7.26
N ILE A 122 -9.62 -11.88 7.27
CA ILE A 122 -9.59 -12.81 6.15
C ILE A 122 -10.80 -13.72 6.30
N ASN A 123 -11.62 -13.77 5.26
CA ASN A 123 -12.78 -14.64 5.21
C ASN A 123 -12.52 -15.77 4.22
N ILE A 124 -13.05 -16.95 4.52
CA ILE A 124 -13.02 -18.11 3.63
C ILE A 124 -14.43 -18.37 3.09
N ARG A 125 -14.56 -18.79 1.83
CA ARG A 125 -15.83 -19.29 1.30
C ARG A 125 -15.90 -20.80 1.50
N ARG A 126 -16.96 -21.27 2.15
CA ARG A 126 -17.34 -22.69 2.24
C ARG A 126 -18.83 -22.81 1.96
N ASP A 127 -19.21 -23.69 1.05
CA ASP A 127 -20.61 -23.95 0.66
C ASP A 127 -21.39 -22.67 0.29
N GLY A 128 -20.74 -21.78 -0.46
CA GLY A 128 -21.31 -20.48 -0.88
C GLY A 128 -21.40 -19.42 0.22
N LYS A 129 -21.10 -19.75 1.48
CA LYS A 129 -21.13 -18.82 2.62
C LYS A 129 -19.75 -18.26 2.91
N LEU A 130 -19.71 -16.97 3.24
CA LEU A 130 -18.48 -16.27 3.64
C LEU A 130 -18.32 -16.41 5.15
N LEU A 131 -17.27 -17.11 5.59
CA LEU A 131 -17.02 -17.39 7.00
C LEU A 131 -15.79 -16.61 7.50
N PRO A 132 -15.88 -15.96 8.66
CA PRO A 132 -14.74 -15.29 9.28
C PRO A 132 -13.69 -16.31 9.74
N THR A 133 -12.42 -15.93 9.62
CA THR A 133 -11.31 -16.73 10.17
C THR A 133 -10.63 -16.00 11.33
N GLN A 134 -9.78 -16.72 12.06
CA GLN A 134 -8.92 -16.17 13.12
C GLN A 134 -7.84 -15.21 12.59
N HIS A 135 -7.69 -15.09 11.27
CA HIS A 135 -6.64 -14.30 10.65
C HIS A 135 -7.12 -12.87 10.37
N VAL A 136 -6.41 -11.90 10.91
CA VAL A 136 -6.68 -10.47 10.71
C VAL A 136 -5.44 -9.82 10.14
N VAL A 137 -5.61 -9.13 9.02
CA VAL A 137 -4.61 -8.24 8.45
C VAL A 137 -4.70 -6.90 9.17
N LEU A 138 -3.64 -6.52 9.88
CA LEU A 138 -3.48 -5.20 10.48
C LEU A 138 -2.64 -4.33 9.56
N THR A 139 -3.05 -3.09 9.37
CA THR A 139 -2.25 -2.04 8.75
C THR A 139 -1.71 -1.13 9.84
N PHE A 140 -0.39 -1.03 9.91
CA PHE A 140 0.32 -0.17 10.84
C PHE A 140 0.68 1.14 10.13
N SER A 141 0.56 2.27 10.81
CA SER A 141 1.04 3.58 10.36
C SER A 141 2.56 3.74 10.53
N THR A 142 3.30 2.62 10.46
CA THR A 142 4.76 2.56 10.54
C THR A 142 5.32 1.88 9.29
N PRO A 143 6.44 2.38 8.73
CA PRO A 143 7.12 1.72 7.60
C PRO A 143 7.63 0.32 7.92
N GLN A 144 8.09 0.12 9.16
CA GLN A 144 8.62 -1.16 9.62
C GLN A 144 7.52 -1.96 10.32
N LEU A 145 7.42 -3.23 9.95
CA LEU A 145 6.46 -4.14 10.54
C LEU A 145 6.95 -4.60 11.93
N PRO A 146 6.17 -4.44 13.00
CA PRO A 146 6.52 -4.99 14.30
C PRO A 146 6.50 -6.52 14.25
N LYS A 147 7.34 -7.17 15.06
CA LYS A 147 7.39 -8.65 15.17
C LYS A 147 6.20 -9.21 15.96
N SER A 148 5.64 -8.43 16.87
CA SER A 148 4.51 -8.83 17.70
C SER A 148 3.68 -7.63 18.13
N ILE A 149 2.44 -7.88 18.52
CA ILE A 149 1.50 -6.90 19.07
C ILE A 149 0.80 -7.50 20.30
N LYS A 150 0.46 -6.67 21.29
CA LYS A 150 -0.24 -7.12 22.50
C LYS A 150 -1.74 -6.94 22.38
N ALA A 151 -2.50 -8.01 22.59
CA ALA A 151 -3.96 -8.00 22.66
C ALA A 151 -4.38 -8.37 24.08
N GLY A 152 -4.57 -7.36 24.94
CA GLY A 152 -4.70 -7.60 26.38
C GLY A 152 -3.48 -8.34 26.92
N TYR A 153 -3.69 -9.53 27.49
CA TYR A 153 -2.63 -10.39 28.01
C TYR A 153 -1.92 -11.24 26.94
N LEU A 154 -2.46 -11.30 25.72
CA LEU A 154 -1.91 -12.13 24.64
C LEU A 154 -0.76 -11.42 23.91
N ASN A 155 0.32 -12.16 23.62
CA ASN A 155 1.37 -11.72 22.70
C ASN A 155 1.15 -12.32 21.32
N CYS A 156 0.69 -11.51 20.38
CA CYS A 156 0.33 -11.96 19.04
C CYS A 156 1.53 -11.78 18.10
N ASN A 157 2.07 -12.89 17.58
CA ASN A 157 3.09 -12.82 16.53
C ASN A 157 2.49 -12.19 15.25
N VAL A 158 3.20 -11.23 14.68
CA VAL A 158 2.82 -10.51 13.47
C VAL A 158 3.65 -11.04 12.30
N ARG A 159 2.99 -11.71 11.35
CA ARG A 159 3.64 -12.19 10.12
C ARG A 159 3.46 -11.18 9.01
N LEU A 160 4.43 -11.05 8.11
CA LEU A 160 4.28 -10.18 6.93
C LEU A 160 3.04 -10.60 6.12
N TYR A 161 2.17 -9.63 5.83
CA TYR A 161 1.06 -9.86 4.93
C TYR A 161 1.53 -9.81 3.48
N VAL A 162 1.45 -10.95 2.79
CA VAL A 162 1.68 -11.05 1.36
C VAL A 162 0.31 -11.14 0.67
N PRO A 163 -0.12 -10.10 -0.07
CA PRO A 163 -1.39 -10.16 -0.79
C PRO A 163 -1.34 -11.20 -1.92
N HIS A 164 -2.50 -11.71 -2.31
CA HIS A 164 -2.60 -12.55 -3.51
C HIS A 164 -2.04 -11.80 -4.73
N PRO A 165 -1.32 -12.49 -5.62
CA PRO A 165 -0.82 -11.90 -6.86
C PRO A 165 -1.95 -11.21 -7.62
N LEU A 166 -1.73 -9.96 -8.01
CA LEU A 166 -2.71 -9.20 -8.78
C LEU A 166 -2.81 -9.81 -10.17
N ARG A 167 -3.96 -10.39 -10.50
CA ARG A 167 -4.28 -10.92 -11.82
C ARG A 167 -5.10 -9.89 -12.62
N CYS A 168 -4.68 -9.61 -13.85
CA CYS A 168 -5.43 -8.77 -14.77
C CYS A 168 -6.56 -9.57 -15.41
N PHE A 169 -7.82 -9.25 -15.12
CA PHE A 169 -8.96 -9.98 -15.70
C PHE A 169 -9.21 -9.71 -17.20
N LYS A 170 -8.44 -8.80 -17.82
CA LYS A 170 -8.44 -8.60 -19.28
C LYS A 170 -7.53 -9.58 -20.00
N CYS A 171 -6.25 -9.66 -19.61
CA CYS A 171 -5.25 -10.50 -20.31
C CYS A 171 -4.82 -11.75 -19.52
N GLN A 172 -5.37 -11.95 -18.32
CA GLN A 172 -5.08 -13.01 -17.36
C GLN A 172 -3.63 -13.08 -16.83
N LYS A 173 -2.75 -12.16 -17.23
CA LYS A 173 -1.38 -12.05 -16.72
C LYS A 173 -1.34 -11.41 -15.33
N TYR A 174 -0.29 -11.73 -14.56
CA TYR A 174 -0.07 -11.15 -13.25
C TYR A 174 0.65 -9.79 -13.29
N GLY A 175 0.55 -9.03 -12.20
CA GLY A 175 1.35 -7.83 -11.94
C GLY A 175 0.69 -6.49 -12.29
N HIS A 176 -0.52 -6.49 -12.86
CA HIS A 176 -1.24 -5.26 -13.17
C HIS A 176 -2.76 -5.45 -13.09
N SER A 177 -3.48 -4.35 -12.90
CA SER A 177 -4.95 -4.33 -12.95
C SER A 177 -5.44 -4.22 -14.38
N GLN A 178 -6.73 -4.49 -14.60
CA GLN A 178 -7.38 -4.30 -15.90
C GLN A 178 -7.26 -2.86 -16.42
N LEU A 179 -7.37 -1.86 -15.55
CA LEU A 179 -7.23 -0.43 -15.90
C LEU A 179 -5.82 -0.07 -16.36
N ALA A 180 -4.79 -0.76 -15.85
CA ALA A 180 -3.40 -0.55 -16.23
C ALA A 180 -2.94 -1.50 -17.36
N CYS A 181 -3.86 -2.30 -17.91
CA CYS A 181 -3.53 -3.28 -18.94
C CYS A 181 -3.23 -2.59 -20.27
N ARG A 182 -2.05 -2.91 -20.83
CA ARG A 182 -1.65 -2.45 -22.17
C ARG A 182 -2.11 -3.38 -23.29
N GLY A 183 -2.69 -4.54 -22.95
CA GLY A 183 -3.26 -5.46 -23.95
C GLY A 183 -4.47 -4.83 -24.62
N THR A 184 -4.56 -4.95 -25.93
CA THR A 184 -5.68 -4.42 -26.72
C THR A 184 -6.89 -5.35 -26.64
N THR A 185 -6.69 -6.64 -26.88
CA THR A 185 -7.73 -7.68 -26.85
C THR A 185 -7.80 -8.41 -25.49
N PRO A 186 -8.99 -8.88 -25.09
CA PRO A 186 -9.12 -9.76 -23.94
C PRO A 186 -8.56 -11.15 -24.25
N THR A 187 -8.06 -11.83 -23.22
CA THR A 187 -7.61 -13.22 -23.29
C THR A 187 -8.58 -14.08 -22.49
N CYS A 188 -9.10 -15.13 -23.13
CA CYS A 188 -9.99 -16.09 -22.52
C CYS A 188 -9.30 -16.80 -21.35
N ALA A 189 -9.92 -16.79 -20.17
CA ALA A 189 -9.37 -17.41 -18.97
C ALA A 189 -9.39 -18.94 -19.01
N LYS A 190 -10.21 -19.55 -19.89
CA LYS A 190 -10.31 -21.01 -20.02
C LYS A 190 -9.28 -21.60 -20.97
N CYS A 191 -9.08 -20.98 -22.14
CA CYS A 191 -8.27 -21.57 -23.23
C CYS A 191 -7.15 -20.67 -23.77
N ALA A 192 -6.92 -19.49 -23.17
CA ALA A 192 -5.91 -18.53 -23.58
C ALA A 192 -6.05 -17.92 -25.00
N SER A 193 -7.14 -18.17 -25.73
CA SER A 193 -7.43 -17.52 -27.02
C SER A 193 -7.80 -16.03 -26.83
N THR A 194 -7.55 -15.22 -27.85
CA THR A 194 -7.93 -13.81 -27.93
C THR A 194 -9.14 -13.55 -28.84
N ASP A 195 -9.73 -14.59 -29.41
CA ASP A 195 -10.75 -14.49 -30.46
C ASP A 195 -12.17 -14.32 -29.89
N HIS A 196 -12.34 -14.55 -28.59
CA HIS A 196 -13.63 -14.53 -27.91
C HIS A 196 -13.50 -14.13 -26.44
N GLU A 197 -14.63 -13.82 -25.82
CA GLU A 197 -14.71 -13.56 -24.38
C GLU A 197 -14.82 -14.87 -23.58
N THR A 198 -14.37 -14.85 -22.32
CA THR A 198 -14.40 -16.07 -21.46
C THR A 198 -15.81 -16.65 -21.28
N THR A 199 -16.83 -15.79 -21.32
CA THR A 199 -18.25 -16.15 -21.18
C THR A 199 -18.79 -16.93 -22.37
N THR A 200 -18.27 -16.68 -23.58
CA THR A 200 -18.68 -17.36 -24.83
C THR A 200 -17.72 -18.48 -25.23
N CYS A 201 -16.83 -18.89 -24.33
CA CYS A 201 -15.83 -19.93 -24.60
C CYS A 201 -16.46 -21.33 -24.58
N GLU A 202 -16.40 -22.00 -25.74
CA GLU A 202 -16.84 -23.38 -25.97
C GLU A 202 -15.66 -24.38 -26.02
N ALA A 203 -14.44 -23.93 -25.70
CA ALA A 203 -13.26 -24.79 -25.74
C ALA A 203 -13.34 -25.90 -24.67
N ASN A 204 -13.22 -27.15 -25.10
CA ASN A 204 -13.18 -28.31 -24.20
C ASN A 204 -11.80 -28.49 -23.53
N SER A 205 -10.73 -28.05 -24.19
CA SER A 205 -9.38 -28.08 -23.64
C SER A 205 -9.09 -26.80 -22.86
N LEU A 206 -8.77 -26.95 -21.58
CA LEU A 206 -8.32 -25.84 -20.76
C LEU A 206 -6.84 -25.56 -21.02
N LYS A 207 -6.48 -24.27 -21.06
CA LYS A 207 -5.11 -23.82 -21.23
C LYS A 207 -4.90 -22.51 -20.47
N CYS A 208 -3.92 -22.53 -19.56
CA CYS A 208 -3.51 -21.35 -18.82
C CYS A 208 -2.53 -20.50 -19.64
N VAL A 209 -2.81 -19.19 -19.78
CA VAL A 209 -1.91 -18.27 -20.52
C VAL A 209 -0.54 -18.07 -19.84
N ASN A 210 -0.43 -18.36 -18.54
CA ASN A 210 0.79 -18.08 -17.78
C ASN A 210 1.76 -19.26 -17.70
N CYS A 211 1.27 -20.50 -17.79
CA CYS A 211 2.08 -21.72 -17.64
C CYS A 211 1.80 -22.81 -18.67
N ASP A 212 0.89 -22.57 -19.62
CA ASP A 212 0.42 -23.52 -20.64
C ASP A 212 -0.19 -24.82 -20.08
N GLY A 213 -0.45 -24.90 -18.78
CA GLY A 213 -1.06 -26.06 -18.12
C GLY A 213 -2.54 -26.26 -18.44
N ALA A 214 -3.02 -27.50 -18.27
CA ALA A 214 -4.38 -27.94 -18.54
C ALA A 214 -5.40 -27.51 -17.45
N HIS A 215 -5.43 -26.21 -17.16
CA HIS A 215 -6.36 -25.58 -16.21
C HIS A 215 -6.63 -24.13 -16.62
N PRO A 216 -7.70 -23.48 -16.09
CA PRO A 216 -7.95 -22.07 -16.34
C PRO A 216 -6.86 -21.19 -15.72
N ALA A 217 -6.68 -19.98 -16.25
CA ALA A 217 -5.77 -18.97 -15.70
C ALA A 217 -6.21 -18.44 -14.33
#